data_AF-A0A935NEG8-F1
#
_entry.id   AF-A0A935NEG8-F1
#
_cell.length_a   1.000
_cell.length_b   1.000
_cell.length_c   1.000
_cell.angle_alpha   90.00
_cell.angle_beta   90.00
_cell.angle_gamma   90.00
#
_symmetry.space_group_name_H-M   'P 1'
#
loop_
_entity.id
_entity.type
_entity.pdbx_description
1 polymer ?
#
loop_
_entity_poly.entity_id
_entity_poly.type
_entity_poly.pdbx_seq_one_letter_code
_entity_poly.pdbx_strand_id
1 'polypeptide(L)'
;MNLKDKNKYKSDFKKELDKFADKLEKYVSTDNGDWTVKGFIDVYKNIYTISSDTKIVSKILEIHIFPQILQFADSIGYKIILAEKQNWYPDLTFVKKDNEEVKFALDIKTTFRRNDKTAGFTLGSHGGYFKERDKDKNIQFPYNQYTGHYCLGVIYTRTDVLDDLAETEIYQVQELQEEYETPNKKVGERSVTTVKNLKSITSVIKDFDFFAAEKWKIASDKQGSGNTANIGSIFDIEDLKNENGIFSKLGEEWFDEYWINHGSATMVKDGKPTKITTLKDFLEFKGRTDLWDKIVSKTSNKKTK
;
A
#
# COMPACT_ATOMS: atom_id res chain seq x y z
N MET A 1 8.20 23.40 13.92
CA MET A 1 8.21 23.86 12.51
C MET A 1 6.91 24.58 12.20
N ASN A 2 6.95 25.75 11.54
CA ASN A 2 5.72 26.48 11.18
C ASN A 2 4.97 25.78 10.03
N LEU A 3 3.69 26.14 9.82
CA LEU A 3 2.83 25.49 8.81
C LEU A 3 3.33 25.67 7.37
N LYS A 4 3.91 26.83 7.05
CA LYS A 4 4.42 27.15 5.71
C LYS A 4 5.60 26.23 5.35
N ASP A 5 6.54 26.07 6.27
CA ASP A 5 7.69 25.19 6.09
C ASP A 5 7.26 23.73 6.02
N LYS A 6 6.34 23.31 6.89
CA LYS A 6 5.75 21.96 6.87
C LYS A 6 5.15 21.64 5.49
N ASN A 7 4.35 22.55 4.95
CA ASN A 7 3.71 22.37 3.64
C ASN A 7 4.71 22.35 2.49
N LYS A 8 5.79 23.14 2.58
CA LYS A 8 6.88 23.10 1.60
C LYS A 8 7.56 21.73 1.59
N TYR A 9 7.95 21.20 2.76
CA TYR A 9 8.54 19.86 2.84
C TYR A 9 7.60 18.78 2.32
N LYS A 10 6.30 18.84 2.67
CA LYS A 10 5.29 17.89 2.14
C LYS A 10 5.25 17.94 0.62
N SER A 11 5.17 19.13 0.02
CA SER A 11 5.13 19.33 -1.42
C SER A 11 6.38 18.80 -2.12
N ASP A 12 7.56 19.12 -1.59
CA ASP A 12 8.84 18.71 -2.17
C ASP A 12 9.01 17.18 -2.10
N PHE A 13 8.71 16.58 -0.94
CA PHE A 13 8.77 15.12 -0.76
C PHE A 13 7.78 14.39 -1.65
N LYS A 14 6.51 14.83 -1.70
CA LYS A 14 5.47 14.22 -2.53
C LYS A 14 5.85 14.24 -4.00
N LYS A 15 6.35 15.37 -4.51
CA LYS A 15 6.77 15.49 -5.91
C LYS A 15 7.83 14.46 -6.30
N GLU A 16 8.82 14.23 -5.45
CA GLU A 16 9.85 13.23 -5.73
C GLU A 16 9.34 11.80 -5.52
N LEU A 17 8.45 11.58 -4.55
CA LEU A 17 7.82 10.28 -4.31
C LEU A 17 6.92 9.85 -5.48
N ASP A 18 6.22 10.78 -6.12
CA ASP A 18 5.42 10.50 -7.33
C ASP A 18 6.30 10.06 -8.49
N LYS A 19 7.37 10.82 -8.77
CA LYS A 19 8.35 10.45 -9.80
C LYS A 19 9.02 9.09 -9.52
N PHE A 20 9.16 8.73 -8.25
CA PHE A 20 9.68 7.44 -7.85
C PHE A 20 8.66 6.33 -8.13
N ALA A 21 7.40 6.52 -7.72
CA ALA A 21 6.32 5.56 -7.96
C ALA A 21 6.14 5.27 -9.47
N ASP A 22 6.19 6.30 -10.33
CA ASP A 22 6.07 6.18 -11.79
C ASP A 22 7.15 5.29 -12.44
N LYS A 23 8.27 5.05 -11.75
CA LYS A 23 9.38 4.23 -12.26
C LYS A 23 9.31 2.78 -11.79
N LEU A 24 8.54 2.49 -10.74
CA LEU A 24 8.56 1.18 -10.11
C LEU A 24 7.96 0.08 -10.99
N GLU A 25 6.95 0.39 -11.80
CA GLU A 25 6.33 -0.58 -12.72
C GLU A 25 7.38 -1.21 -13.64
N LYS A 26 8.23 -0.38 -14.26
CA LYS A 26 9.29 -0.85 -15.16
C LYS A 26 10.37 -1.66 -14.46
N TYR A 27 10.55 -1.45 -13.16
CA TYR A 27 11.52 -2.20 -12.37
C TYR A 27 10.98 -3.58 -11.97
N VAL A 28 9.69 -3.67 -11.62
CA VAL A 28 9.10 -4.94 -11.18
C VAL A 28 8.53 -5.79 -12.31
N SER A 29 8.31 -5.21 -13.49
CA SER A 29 7.66 -5.88 -14.62
C SER A 29 8.61 -6.13 -15.78
N THR A 30 8.39 -7.24 -16.47
CA THR A 30 8.94 -7.47 -17.81
C THR A 30 8.20 -6.64 -18.86
N ASP A 31 8.71 -6.62 -20.11
CA ASP A 31 8.09 -5.89 -21.23
C ASP A 31 6.64 -6.34 -21.52
N ASN A 32 6.25 -7.55 -21.09
CA ASN A 32 4.90 -8.09 -21.27
C ASN A 32 4.00 -7.91 -20.04
N GLY A 33 4.44 -7.14 -19.03
CA GLY A 33 3.66 -6.88 -17.82
C GLY A 33 3.77 -7.96 -16.73
N ASP A 34 4.45 -9.08 -17.00
CA ASP A 34 4.69 -10.12 -15.99
C ASP A 34 5.64 -9.65 -14.89
N TRP A 35 5.45 -10.15 -13.68
CA TRP A 35 6.39 -9.94 -12.60
C TRP A 35 7.76 -10.54 -12.93
N THR A 36 8.82 -9.79 -12.63
CA THR A 36 10.20 -10.24 -12.86
C THR A 36 10.63 -11.32 -11.86
N VAL A 37 10.04 -11.37 -10.67
CA VAL A 37 10.29 -12.43 -9.69
C VAL A 37 9.48 -13.67 -10.07
N LYS A 38 10.18 -14.78 -10.33
CA LYS A 38 9.57 -16.06 -10.76
C LYS A 38 9.46 -17.11 -9.66
N GLY A 39 10.23 -16.96 -8.60
CA GLY A 39 10.37 -17.96 -7.56
C GLY A 39 11.55 -17.67 -6.65
N PHE A 40 11.76 -18.52 -5.66
CA PHE A 40 13.03 -18.59 -4.95
C PHE A 40 13.86 -19.76 -5.49
N ILE A 41 15.17 -19.60 -5.51
CA ILE A 41 16.12 -20.60 -6.03
C ILE A 41 16.91 -21.19 -4.88
N ASP A 42 17.12 -22.51 -4.89
CA ASP A 42 17.99 -23.20 -3.94
C ASP A 42 19.41 -23.40 -4.48
N VAL A 43 20.29 -23.96 -3.65
CA VAL A 43 21.69 -24.26 -4.03
C VAL A 43 21.83 -25.36 -5.08
N TYR A 44 20.75 -26.08 -5.40
CA TYR A 44 20.68 -27.11 -6.44
C TYR A 44 20.04 -26.58 -7.72
N LYS A 45 19.88 -25.25 -7.83
CA LYS A 45 19.30 -24.55 -8.98
C LYS A 45 17.85 -24.95 -9.26
N ASN A 46 17.13 -25.46 -8.25
CA ASN A 46 15.69 -25.66 -8.31
C ASN A 46 15.00 -24.33 -8.00
N ILE A 47 14.06 -23.94 -8.84
CA ILE A 47 13.23 -22.74 -8.67
C ILE A 47 11.85 -23.17 -8.21
N TYR A 48 11.46 -22.66 -7.05
CA TYR A 48 10.16 -22.92 -6.43
C TYR A 48 9.23 -21.74 -6.72
N THR A 49 8.06 -22.02 -7.29
CA THR A 49 7.08 -20.97 -7.58
C THR A 49 6.53 -20.35 -6.30
N ILE A 50 6.01 -19.13 -6.44
CA ILE A 50 5.43 -18.35 -5.35
C ILE A 50 3.92 -18.47 -5.42
N SER A 51 3.24 -18.70 -4.30
CA SER A 51 1.78 -18.67 -4.25
C SER A 51 1.23 -17.26 -4.53
N SER A 52 0.03 -17.19 -5.13
CA SER A 52 -0.69 -15.94 -5.38
C SER A 52 -1.29 -15.29 -4.12
N ASP A 53 -1.10 -15.90 -2.94
CA ASP A 53 -1.52 -15.36 -1.65
C ASP A 53 -0.99 -13.93 -1.41
N THR A 54 -1.89 -13.02 -1.02
CA THR A 54 -1.55 -11.59 -0.88
C THR A 54 -0.46 -11.34 0.16
N LYS A 55 -0.37 -12.13 1.24
CA LYS A 55 0.65 -11.90 2.27
C LYS A 55 2.04 -12.26 1.75
N ILE A 56 2.15 -13.35 1.00
CA ILE A 56 3.40 -13.78 0.38
C ILE A 56 3.82 -12.77 -0.69
N VAL A 57 2.91 -12.46 -1.63
CA VAL A 57 3.15 -11.47 -2.69
C VAL A 57 3.55 -10.12 -2.11
N SER A 58 2.83 -9.62 -1.11
CA SER A 58 3.13 -8.32 -0.49
C SER A 58 4.52 -8.28 0.12
N LYS A 59 4.94 -9.34 0.82
CA LYS A 59 6.26 -9.36 1.47
C LYS A 59 7.39 -9.43 0.44
N ILE A 60 7.22 -10.22 -0.61
CA ILE A 60 8.23 -10.34 -1.66
C ILE A 60 8.32 -9.03 -2.46
N LEU A 61 7.19 -8.39 -2.78
CA LEU A 61 7.19 -7.07 -3.43
C LEU A 61 7.91 -6.03 -2.59
N GLU A 62 7.62 -5.97 -1.28
CA GLU A 62 8.30 -5.07 -0.34
C GLU A 62 9.82 -5.27 -0.38
N ILE A 63 10.31 -6.52 -0.28
CA ILE A 63 11.74 -6.85 -0.36
C ILE A 63 12.32 -6.47 -1.72
N HIS A 64 11.60 -6.77 -2.80
CA HIS A 64 12.05 -6.55 -4.17
C HIS A 64 12.23 -5.06 -4.50
N ILE A 65 11.31 -4.20 -4.05
CA ILE A 65 11.38 -2.74 -4.27
C ILE A 65 12.30 -2.03 -3.28
N PHE A 66 12.61 -2.63 -2.13
CA PHE A 66 13.37 -2.00 -1.05
C PHE A 66 14.72 -1.38 -1.48
N PRO A 67 15.56 -2.04 -2.31
CA PRO A 67 16.80 -1.42 -2.81
C PRO A 67 16.56 -0.13 -3.59
N GLN A 68 15.47 -0.05 -4.36
CA GLN A 68 15.10 1.16 -5.11
C GLN A 68 14.65 2.27 -4.17
N ILE A 69 13.94 1.92 -3.08
CA ILE A 69 13.53 2.88 -2.06
C ILE A 69 14.75 3.48 -1.33
N LEU A 70 15.77 2.67 -1.00
CA LEU A 70 17.00 3.16 -0.38
C LEU A 70 17.73 4.16 -1.29
N GLN A 71 17.90 3.81 -2.57
CA GLN A 71 18.52 4.71 -3.55
C GLN A 71 17.72 6.00 -3.73
N PHE A 72 16.39 5.90 -3.78
CA PHE A 72 15.50 7.06 -3.81
C PHE A 72 15.72 7.97 -2.60
N ALA A 73 15.66 7.43 -1.38
CA ALA A 73 15.84 8.22 -0.15
C ALA A 73 17.17 8.99 -0.14
N ASP A 74 18.26 8.30 -0.48
CA ASP A 74 19.58 8.92 -0.55
C ASP A 74 19.63 10.04 -1.60
N SER A 75 19.03 9.83 -2.77
CA SER A 75 19.00 10.80 -3.87
C SER A 75 18.26 12.09 -3.54
N ILE A 76 17.27 12.04 -2.63
CA ILE A 76 16.49 13.21 -2.20
C ILE A 76 16.96 13.78 -0.86
N GLY A 77 18.08 13.28 -0.32
CA GLY A 77 18.68 13.80 0.92
C GLY A 77 18.01 13.32 2.21
N TYR A 78 17.46 12.11 2.22
CA TYR A 78 16.85 11.47 3.38
C TYR A 78 17.59 10.18 3.74
N LYS A 79 17.62 9.84 5.03
CA LYS A 79 17.99 8.50 5.52
C LYS A 79 16.72 7.73 5.87
N ILE A 80 16.78 6.39 5.80
CA ILE A 80 15.68 5.52 6.19
C ILE A 80 15.96 4.93 7.57
N ILE A 81 14.93 4.95 8.42
CA ILE A 81 14.85 4.17 9.66
C ILE A 81 13.74 3.14 9.49
N LEU A 82 14.08 1.87 9.66
CA LEU A 82 13.12 0.76 9.64
C LEU A 82 12.43 0.63 10.99
N ALA A 83 11.21 0.11 11.01
CA ALA A 83 10.53 -0.25 12.24
C ALA A 83 11.36 -1.26 13.06
N GLU A 84 11.70 -0.91 14.30
CA GLU A 84 12.54 -1.75 15.17
C GLU A 84 11.81 -3.00 15.69
N LYS A 85 10.47 -2.97 15.72
CA LYS A 85 9.65 -4.06 16.27
C LYS A 85 8.60 -4.49 15.27
N GLN A 86 8.22 -5.76 15.34
CA GLN A 86 7.09 -6.28 14.58
C GLN A 86 5.80 -5.50 14.96
N ASN A 87 4.96 -5.24 13.96
CA ASN A 87 3.69 -4.50 14.10
C ASN A 87 3.83 -3.03 14.54
N TRP A 88 4.98 -2.40 14.26
CA TRP A 88 5.16 -0.96 14.42
C TRP A 88 4.93 -0.23 13.11
N TYR A 89 4.24 0.91 13.20
CA TYR A 89 4.07 1.83 12.08
C TYR A 89 5.20 2.89 12.07
N PRO A 90 5.59 3.43 10.91
CA PRO A 90 5.39 2.92 9.55
C PRO A 90 6.37 1.81 9.19
N ASP A 91 6.19 1.18 8.03
CA ASP A 91 7.21 0.29 7.44
C ASP A 91 8.57 1.02 7.33
N LEU A 92 8.55 2.28 6.85
CA LEU A 92 9.73 3.09 6.59
C LEU A 92 9.55 4.52 7.11
N THR A 93 10.52 4.99 7.90
CA THR A 93 10.60 6.40 8.28
C THR A 93 11.73 7.10 7.51
N PHE A 94 11.37 8.09 6.72
CA PHE A 94 12.32 8.97 6.04
C PHE A 94 12.66 10.14 6.96
N VAL A 95 13.93 10.31 7.29
CA VAL A 95 14.42 11.43 8.10
C VAL A 95 15.34 12.29 7.24
N LYS A 96 15.07 13.59 7.13
CA LYS A 96 15.90 14.48 6.30
C LYS A 96 17.30 14.62 6.90
N LYS A 97 18.34 14.49 6.07
CA LYS A 97 19.75 14.43 6.54
C LYS A 97 20.26 15.72 7.17
N ASP A 98 19.80 16.87 6.69
CA ASP A 98 20.19 18.20 7.17
C ASP A 98 19.21 18.78 8.22
N ASN A 99 18.10 18.09 8.51
CA ASN A 99 17.09 18.51 9.47
C ASN A 99 16.25 17.33 9.96
N GLU A 100 16.67 16.72 11.08
CA GLU A 100 16.03 15.51 11.60
C GLU A 100 14.61 15.71 12.14
N GLU A 101 14.17 16.97 12.31
CA GLU A 101 12.77 17.30 12.65
C GLU A 101 11.81 16.98 11.49
N VAL A 102 12.31 16.91 10.26
CA VAL A 102 11.51 16.55 9.08
C VAL A 102 11.51 15.03 8.93
N LYS A 103 10.42 14.41 9.39
CA LYS A 103 10.17 12.97 9.29
C LYS A 103 8.95 12.68 8.41
N PHE A 104 9.07 11.75 7.47
CA PHE A 104 7.92 11.23 6.71
C PHE A 104 7.74 9.75 6.98
N ALA A 105 6.50 9.36 7.24
CA ALA A 105 6.12 7.97 7.34
C ALA A 105 5.72 7.46 5.95
N LEU A 106 6.33 6.36 5.49
CA LEU A 106 5.95 5.67 4.26
C LEU A 106 5.56 4.24 4.59
N ASP A 107 4.32 3.90 4.25
CA ASP A 107 3.73 2.57 4.43
C ASP A 107 3.55 1.94 3.04
N ILE A 108 4.04 0.73 2.84
CA ILE A 108 3.86 0.01 1.58
C ILE A 108 2.57 -0.79 1.69
N LYS A 109 1.66 -0.59 0.74
CA LYS A 109 0.36 -1.26 0.73
C LYS A 109 0.13 -1.94 -0.59
N THR A 110 -0.12 -3.24 -0.52
CA THR A 110 -0.29 -4.09 -1.69
C THR A 110 -1.70 -4.68 -1.70
N THR A 111 -2.37 -4.67 -2.85
CA THR A 111 -3.63 -5.38 -3.06
C THR A 111 -3.75 -5.84 -4.50
N PHE A 112 -4.67 -6.76 -4.77
CA PHE A 112 -5.03 -7.18 -6.11
C PHE A 112 -6.26 -6.42 -6.65
N ARG A 113 -6.39 -6.32 -7.98
CA ARG A 113 -7.59 -5.81 -8.66
C ARG A 113 -8.75 -6.80 -8.56
N ARG A 114 -9.98 -6.31 -8.37
CA ARG A 114 -11.18 -7.17 -8.27
C ARG A 114 -12.03 -7.22 -9.54
N ASN A 115 -12.06 -6.16 -10.33
CA ASN A 115 -12.90 -6.01 -11.52
C ASN A 115 -12.28 -4.99 -12.49
N ASP A 116 -10.94 -5.01 -12.58
CA ASP A 116 -10.06 -4.09 -13.32
C ASP A 116 -10.12 -2.62 -12.91
N LYS A 117 -11.14 -2.21 -12.15
CA LYS A 117 -11.39 -0.81 -11.77
C LYS A 117 -11.27 -0.55 -10.29
N THR A 118 -11.28 -1.60 -9.48
CA THR A 118 -11.29 -1.46 -8.02
C THR A 118 -10.20 -2.23 -7.30
N ALA A 119 -9.66 -1.57 -6.28
CA ALA A 119 -8.64 -2.03 -5.37
C ALA A 119 -8.88 -1.37 -4.01
N GLY A 120 -8.69 -2.09 -2.89
CA GLY A 120 -8.94 -1.56 -1.56
C GLY A 120 -7.80 -1.86 -0.60
N PHE A 121 -7.45 -0.88 0.23
CA PHE A 121 -6.35 -0.95 1.17
C PHE A 121 -6.83 -0.77 2.61
N THR A 122 -6.12 -1.43 3.53
CA THR A 122 -6.14 -1.07 4.94
C THR A 122 -5.04 -0.05 5.20
N LEU A 123 -5.41 1.13 5.69
CA LEU A 123 -4.50 2.27 5.87
C LEU A 123 -3.95 2.36 7.30
N GLY A 124 -3.89 1.23 8.00
CA GLY A 124 -3.46 1.14 9.39
C GLY A 124 -4.56 1.47 10.41
N SER A 125 -4.20 1.35 11.68
CA SER A 125 -5.13 1.48 12.81
C SER A 125 -5.57 2.93 13.05
N HIS A 126 -6.84 3.13 13.43
CA HIS A 126 -7.34 4.40 14.00
C HIS A 126 -7.35 4.40 15.54
N GLY A 127 -6.84 3.34 16.18
CA GLY A 127 -6.60 3.26 17.62
C GLY A 127 -5.15 3.57 18.00
N GLY A 128 -4.77 3.26 19.26
CA GLY A 128 -3.37 3.30 19.73
C GLY A 128 -2.66 4.61 19.38
N TYR A 129 -1.55 4.52 18.64
CA TYR A 129 -0.74 5.67 18.20
C TYR A 129 -1.54 6.77 17.50
N PHE A 130 -2.64 6.42 16.83
CA PHE A 130 -3.41 7.39 16.05
C PHE A 130 -4.20 8.34 16.96
N LYS A 131 -4.65 7.84 18.11
CA LYS A 131 -5.34 8.61 19.15
C LYS A 131 -4.36 9.24 20.14
N GLU A 132 -3.38 8.47 20.58
CA GLU A 132 -2.35 8.88 21.55
C GLU A 132 -1.12 9.40 20.80
N ARG A 133 -1.28 10.56 20.14
CA ARG A 133 -0.33 11.05 19.12
C ARG A 133 1.05 11.45 19.63
N ASP A 134 1.17 11.65 20.94
CA ASP A 134 2.40 11.97 21.66
C ASP A 134 3.15 10.72 22.16
N LYS A 135 2.53 9.53 22.05
CA LYS A 135 3.11 8.27 22.50
C LYS A 135 3.68 7.44 21.35
N ASP A 136 4.57 6.53 21.69
CA ASP A 136 5.32 5.64 20.79
C ASP A 136 4.79 4.19 20.78
N LYS A 137 3.60 3.95 21.34
CA LYS A 137 3.01 2.62 21.36
C LYS A 137 2.62 2.17 19.94
N ASN A 138 3.28 1.13 19.43
CA ASN A 138 3.08 0.57 18.08
C ASN A 138 3.47 1.54 16.94
N ILE A 139 4.36 2.49 17.21
CA ILE A 139 4.86 3.44 16.21
C ILE A 139 6.34 3.77 16.47
N GLN A 140 7.15 3.95 15.43
CA GLN A 140 8.59 4.19 15.55
C GLN A 140 8.93 5.54 16.19
N PHE A 141 8.12 6.56 15.93
CA PHE A 141 8.19 7.88 16.55
C PHE A 141 6.76 8.33 16.87
N PRO A 142 6.51 9.17 17.88
CA PRO A 142 5.17 9.70 18.14
C PRO A 142 4.52 10.26 16.87
N TYR A 143 3.22 9.98 16.68
CA TYR A 143 2.49 10.31 15.45
C TYR A 143 2.61 11.81 15.10
N ASN A 144 2.59 12.69 16.12
CA ASN A 144 2.70 14.13 15.94
C ASN A 144 4.10 14.64 15.52
N GLN A 145 5.13 13.79 15.52
CA GLN A 145 6.48 14.12 15.05
C GLN A 145 6.65 13.94 13.54
N TYR A 146 5.71 13.26 12.87
CA TYR A 146 5.75 13.12 11.42
C TYR A 146 5.20 14.38 10.73
N THR A 147 5.92 14.81 9.69
CA THR A 147 5.53 15.90 8.80
C THR A 147 4.42 15.47 7.84
N GLY A 148 4.36 14.19 7.47
CA GLY A 148 3.30 13.62 6.67
C GLY A 148 3.31 12.09 6.68
N HIS A 149 2.15 11.50 6.39
CA HIS A 149 1.92 10.07 6.38
C HIS A 149 1.51 9.62 4.97
N TYR A 150 2.39 8.90 4.30
CA TYR A 150 2.24 8.47 2.91
C TYR A 150 2.02 6.96 2.81
N CYS A 151 1.31 6.59 1.77
CA CYS A 151 1.10 5.24 1.31
C CYS A 151 1.76 5.09 -0.06
N LEU A 152 2.68 4.14 -0.21
CA LEU A 152 3.10 3.63 -1.52
C LEU A 152 2.18 2.46 -1.86
N GLY A 153 1.18 2.73 -2.69
CA GLY A 153 0.21 1.75 -3.13
C GLY A 153 0.72 0.94 -4.31
N VAL A 154 0.58 -0.38 -4.21
CA VAL A 154 0.90 -1.36 -5.25
C VAL A 154 -0.36 -2.16 -5.56
N ILE A 155 -0.81 -2.08 -6.80
CA ILE A 155 -1.98 -2.80 -7.29
C ILE A 155 -1.53 -3.76 -8.40
N TYR A 156 -1.91 -5.02 -8.31
CA TYR A 156 -1.54 -6.04 -9.30
C TYR A 156 -2.76 -6.86 -9.73
N THR A 157 -2.66 -7.51 -10.88
CA THR A 157 -3.61 -8.50 -11.35
C THR A 157 -3.09 -9.87 -10.97
N ARG A 158 -3.92 -10.68 -10.32
CA ARG A 158 -3.59 -12.09 -10.09
C ARG A 158 -3.77 -12.84 -11.40
N THR A 159 -2.81 -13.68 -11.74
CA THR A 159 -3.01 -14.60 -12.86
C THR A 159 -3.96 -15.69 -12.38
N ASP A 160 -5.09 -15.88 -13.07
CA ASP A 160 -6.02 -16.97 -12.77
C ASP A 160 -5.33 -18.30 -13.09
N VAL A 161 -4.55 -18.81 -12.14
CA VAL A 161 -4.04 -20.17 -12.27
C VAL A 161 -5.20 -21.07 -11.84
N LEU A 162 -5.97 -21.51 -12.83
CA LEU A 162 -7.11 -22.43 -12.71
C LEU A 162 -6.74 -23.79 -12.06
N ASP A 163 -5.51 -23.95 -11.60
CA ASP A 163 -4.99 -25.15 -10.97
C ASP A 163 -4.13 -24.74 -9.76
N ASP A 164 -4.64 -24.99 -8.55
CA ASP A 164 -3.92 -24.79 -7.28
C ASP A 164 -2.55 -25.53 -7.26
N LEU A 165 -2.37 -26.50 -8.18
CA LEU A 165 -1.15 -27.29 -8.34
C LEU A 165 0.03 -26.51 -8.91
N ALA A 166 -0.20 -25.45 -9.70
CA ALA A 166 0.85 -24.62 -10.29
C ALA A 166 1.65 -23.82 -9.24
N GLU A 167 1.04 -23.54 -8.08
CA GLU A 167 1.71 -22.91 -6.94
C GLU A 167 2.72 -23.83 -6.23
N THR A 168 2.80 -25.10 -6.64
CA THR A 168 3.71 -26.11 -6.08
C THR A 168 4.72 -26.66 -7.08
N GLU A 169 4.83 -26.02 -8.24
CA GLU A 169 5.76 -26.45 -9.28
C GLU A 169 7.20 -26.12 -8.94
N ILE A 170 8.08 -27.06 -9.31
CA ILE A 170 9.52 -26.92 -9.18
C ILE A 170 10.10 -26.91 -10.58
N TYR A 171 10.84 -25.87 -10.90
CA TYR A 171 11.45 -25.67 -12.19
C TYR A 171 12.97 -25.81 -12.12
N GLN A 172 13.56 -26.33 -13.20
CA GLN A 172 14.96 -26.12 -13.51
C GLN A 172 15.08 -25.36 -14.82
N VAL A 173 16.03 -24.44 -14.90
CA VAL A 173 16.20 -23.56 -16.06
C VAL A 173 17.52 -23.88 -16.75
N GLN A 174 17.45 -24.21 -18.03
CA GLN A 174 18.62 -24.58 -18.82
C GLN A 174 19.69 -23.47 -18.84
N GLU A 175 19.28 -22.19 -18.90
CA GLU A 175 20.21 -21.05 -18.91
C GLU A 175 21.02 -20.89 -17.60
N LEU A 176 20.64 -21.56 -16.51
CA LEU A 176 21.35 -21.54 -15.23
C LEU A 176 22.24 -22.79 -15.03
N GLN A 177 22.12 -23.79 -15.90
CA GLN A 177 22.86 -25.05 -15.79
C GLN A 177 24.25 -24.94 -16.42
N GLU A 178 25.20 -25.64 -15.80
CA GLU A 178 26.54 -25.83 -16.37
C GLU A 178 26.54 -27.03 -17.33
N GLU A 179 27.45 -27.04 -18.31
CA GLU A 179 27.48 -28.07 -19.36
C GLU A 179 27.56 -29.52 -18.84
N TYR A 180 28.09 -29.72 -17.64
CA TYR A 180 28.26 -31.03 -17.02
C TYR A 180 27.13 -31.43 -16.05
N GLU A 181 26.18 -30.53 -15.79
CA GLU A 181 25.09 -30.79 -14.85
C GLU A 181 23.96 -31.57 -15.52
N THR A 182 23.53 -32.65 -14.87
CA THR A 182 22.32 -33.37 -15.28
C THR A 182 21.10 -32.78 -14.58
N PRO A 183 20.02 -32.43 -15.30
CA PRO A 183 18.80 -31.95 -14.68
C PRO A 183 18.23 -32.94 -13.67
N ASN A 184 17.87 -32.43 -12.49
CA ASN A 184 17.11 -33.19 -11.51
C ASN A 184 15.71 -33.44 -12.06
N LYS A 185 15.26 -34.69 -12.02
CA LYS A 185 13.91 -35.04 -12.46
C LYS A 185 12.87 -34.93 -11.34
N LYS A 186 13.33 -34.94 -10.07
CA LYS A 186 12.47 -34.91 -8.88
C LYS A 186 13.14 -34.22 -7.70
N VAL A 187 12.32 -33.62 -6.84
CA VAL A 187 12.68 -33.21 -5.47
C VAL A 187 11.69 -33.88 -4.52
N GLY A 188 12.17 -34.86 -3.75
CA GLY A 188 11.29 -35.76 -3.00
C GLY A 188 10.34 -36.51 -3.95
N GLU A 189 9.03 -36.39 -3.70
CA GLU A 189 7.99 -37.01 -4.53
C GLU A 189 7.55 -36.12 -5.72
N ARG A 190 7.92 -34.84 -5.73
CA ARG A 190 7.49 -33.87 -6.73
C ARG A 190 8.37 -33.94 -7.99
N SER A 191 7.74 -33.87 -9.15
CA SER A 191 8.44 -33.75 -10.44
C SER A 191 9.03 -32.36 -10.61
N VAL A 192 10.17 -32.30 -11.29
CA VAL A 192 10.82 -31.05 -11.69
C VAL A 192 10.62 -30.82 -13.18
N THR A 193 10.15 -29.64 -13.55
CA THR A 193 9.92 -29.24 -14.95
C THR A 193 11.13 -28.45 -15.46
N THR A 194 11.76 -28.93 -16.52
CA THR A 194 12.86 -28.19 -17.16
C THR A 194 12.32 -27.21 -18.21
N VAL A 195 12.69 -25.94 -18.09
CA VAL A 195 12.36 -24.86 -19.04
C VAL A 195 13.63 -24.24 -19.63
N LYS A 196 13.49 -23.57 -20.77
CA LYS A 196 14.63 -22.99 -21.50
C LYS A 196 15.25 -21.80 -20.77
N ASN A 197 14.43 -20.87 -20.29
CA ASN A 197 14.85 -19.64 -19.63
C ASN A 197 13.85 -19.22 -18.54
N LEU A 198 14.26 -18.32 -17.65
CA LEU A 198 13.46 -17.79 -16.54
C LEU A 198 12.16 -17.13 -17.03
N LYS A 199 12.19 -16.46 -18.18
CA LYS A 199 11.00 -15.84 -18.79
C LYS A 199 9.93 -16.85 -19.20
N SER A 200 10.26 -18.14 -19.29
CA SER A 200 9.31 -19.21 -19.58
C SER A 200 8.49 -19.65 -18.36
N ILE A 201 8.87 -19.24 -17.15
CA ILE A 201 8.12 -19.52 -15.93
C ILE A 201 6.94 -18.54 -15.84
N THR A 202 5.73 -19.10 -15.77
CA THR A 202 4.49 -18.32 -15.65
C THR A 202 4.51 -17.46 -14.40
N SER A 203 4.18 -16.18 -14.55
CA SER A 203 4.05 -15.27 -13.41
C SER A 203 2.74 -15.48 -12.66
N VAL A 204 2.77 -15.43 -11.33
CA VAL A 204 1.56 -15.52 -10.47
C VAL A 204 0.80 -14.19 -10.34
N ILE A 205 1.47 -13.09 -10.67
CA ILE A 205 0.90 -11.74 -10.69
C ILE A 205 1.45 -10.96 -11.89
N LYS A 206 0.71 -9.98 -12.37
CA LYS A 206 1.09 -9.13 -13.50
C LYS A 206 0.38 -7.78 -13.47
N ASP A 207 0.67 -6.94 -14.45
CA ASP A 207 0.01 -5.66 -14.72
C ASP A 207 0.04 -4.75 -13.47
N PHE A 208 1.15 -4.09 -13.16
CA PHE A 208 1.28 -3.34 -11.91
C PHE A 208 0.86 -1.87 -12.06
N ASP A 209 0.06 -1.35 -11.13
CA ASP A 209 -0.10 0.08 -10.92
C ASP A 209 0.61 0.47 -9.61
N PHE A 210 1.44 1.51 -9.68
CA PHE A 210 2.04 2.15 -8.52
C PHE A 210 1.48 3.56 -8.35
N PHE A 211 1.29 3.98 -7.10
CA PHE A 211 0.98 5.36 -6.79
C PHE A 211 1.48 5.72 -5.39
N ALA A 212 1.72 7.01 -5.17
CA ALA A 212 2.01 7.55 -3.86
C ALA A 212 0.94 8.55 -3.46
N ALA A 213 0.39 8.39 -2.27
CA ALA A 213 -0.63 9.31 -1.76
C ALA A 213 -0.48 9.56 -0.27
N GLU A 214 -0.84 10.75 0.17
CA GLU A 214 -1.07 10.96 1.60
C GLU A 214 -2.25 10.12 2.08
N LYS A 215 -2.11 9.49 3.24
CA LYS A 215 -3.10 8.55 3.79
C LYS A 215 -4.51 9.13 3.82
N TRP A 216 -4.66 10.36 4.30
CA TRP A 216 -5.96 11.02 4.42
C TRP A 216 -6.62 11.32 3.08
N LYS A 217 -5.83 11.52 2.01
CA LYS A 217 -6.36 11.83 0.68
C LYS A 217 -6.94 10.62 -0.04
N ILE A 218 -6.64 9.41 0.39
CA ILE A 218 -7.19 8.17 -0.19
C ILE A 218 -8.09 7.41 0.79
N ALA A 219 -8.30 7.94 1.99
CA ALA A 219 -9.15 7.33 3.00
C ALA A 219 -10.64 7.42 2.65
N SER A 220 -11.38 6.40 3.10
CA SER A 220 -12.85 6.38 3.15
C SER A 220 -13.35 6.68 4.57
N ASP A 221 -14.67 6.71 4.77
CA ASP A 221 -15.32 6.76 6.08
C ASP A 221 -15.73 5.36 6.57
N LYS A 222 -15.11 4.31 6.01
CA LYS A 222 -15.40 2.92 6.33
C LYS A 222 -14.15 2.23 6.85
N GLN A 223 -14.38 1.32 7.79
CA GLN A 223 -13.31 0.49 8.31
C GLN A 223 -12.83 -0.47 7.21
N GLY A 224 -11.51 -0.68 7.12
CA GLY A 224 -10.90 -1.58 6.15
C GLY A 224 -11.00 -3.06 6.51
N SER A 225 -11.39 -3.37 7.75
CA SER A 225 -11.51 -4.73 8.29
C SER A 225 -12.56 -4.79 9.40
N GLY A 226 -13.34 -5.87 9.47
CA GLY A 226 -14.41 -6.01 10.47
C GLY A 226 -13.95 -6.45 11.86
N ASN A 227 -12.76 -7.04 11.98
CA ASN A 227 -12.23 -7.58 13.24
C ASN A 227 -11.18 -6.68 13.91
N THR A 228 -10.53 -5.82 13.14
CA THR A 228 -9.44 -4.94 13.59
C THR A 228 -9.77 -3.51 13.20
N ALA A 229 -9.44 -2.56 14.09
CA ALA A 229 -9.79 -1.15 13.97
C ALA A 229 -8.93 -0.43 12.92
N ASN A 230 -9.01 -0.84 11.65
CA ASN A 230 -8.26 -0.25 10.54
C ASN A 230 -9.10 0.73 9.73
N ILE A 231 -8.46 1.82 9.32
CA ILE A 231 -8.97 2.77 8.33
C ILE A 231 -9.01 2.08 6.97
N GLY A 232 -10.12 2.17 6.24
CA GLY A 232 -10.23 1.67 4.86
C GLY A 232 -10.00 2.77 3.84
N SER A 233 -9.35 2.46 2.72
CA SER A 233 -9.26 3.37 1.57
C SER A 233 -10.58 3.43 0.79
N ILE A 234 -10.69 4.42 -0.11
CA ILE A 234 -11.62 4.33 -1.24
C ILE A 234 -11.22 3.17 -2.18
N PHE A 235 -12.11 2.82 -3.11
CA PHE A 235 -11.95 1.60 -3.91
C PHE A 235 -11.62 1.82 -5.38
N ASP A 236 -11.90 3.00 -5.94
CA ASP A 236 -11.71 3.24 -7.37
C ASP A 236 -10.23 3.52 -7.66
N ILE A 237 -9.63 2.77 -8.60
CA ILE A 237 -8.19 2.85 -8.89
C ILE A 237 -7.81 4.24 -9.40
N GLU A 238 -8.63 4.85 -10.25
CA GLU A 238 -8.36 6.20 -10.75
C GLU A 238 -8.48 7.25 -9.64
N ASP A 239 -9.49 7.13 -8.77
CA ASP A 239 -9.59 8.05 -7.62
C ASP A 239 -8.45 7.85 -6.61
N LEU A 240 -7.94 6.62 -6.44
CA LEU A 240 -6.77 6.34 -5.61
C LEU A 240 -5.52 7.03 -6.16
N LYS A 241 -5.26 6.88 -7.48
CA LYS A 241 -4.11 7.49 -8.17
C LYS A 241 -4.20 9.02 -8.19
N ASN A 242 -5.42 9.56 -8.32
CA ASN A 242 -5.67 11.00 -8.35
C ASN A 242 -5.91 11.62 -6.96
N GLU A 243 -5.73 10.86 -5.87
CA GLU A 243 -5.92 11.34 -4.49
C GLU A 243 -7.34 11.92 -4.19
N ASN A 244 -8.37 11.36 -4.83
CA ASN A 244 -9.78 11.82 -4.76
C ASN A 244 -10.59 11.15 -3.63
N GLY A 245 -9.97 10.87 -2.49
CA GLY A 245 -10.64 10.33 -1.31
C GLY A 245 -11.66 11.29 -0.72
N ILE A 246 -12.54 10.78 0.15
CA ILE A 246 -13.70 11.56 0.64
C ILE A 246 -13.29 12.79 1.45
N PHE A 247 -12.09 12.78 2.04
CA PHE A 247 -11.52 13.88 2.83
C PHE A 247 -10.66 14.83 1.99
N SER A 248 -10.33 14.50 0.74
CA SER A 248 -9.34 15.22 -0.09
C SER A 248 -9.61 16.72 -0.22
N LYS A 249 -10.89 17.12 -0.31
CA LYS A 249 -11.32 18.54 -0.35
C LYS A 249 -11.67 19.14 1.02
N LEU A 250 -11.75 18.32 2.06
CA LEU A 250 -12.01 18.75 3.45
C LEU A 250 -10.70 19.09 4.17
N GLY A 251 -9.66 18.29 3.97
CA GLY A 251 -8.35 18.44 4.60
C GLY A 251 -8.05 17.37 5.65
N GLU A 252 -6.75 17.27 5.98
CA GLU A 252 -6.19 16.32 6.95
C GLU A 252 -6.82 16.45 8.35
N GLU A 253 -7.19 17.67 8.75
CA GLU A 253 -7.83 17.93 10.05
C GLU A 253 -9.16 17.16 10.23
N TRP A 254 -9.97 17.07 9.17
CA TRP A 254 -11.27 16.40 9.22
C TRP A 254 -11.12 14.88 9.17
N PHE A 255 -10.10 14.39 8.47
CA PHE A 255 -9.72 12.99 8.51
C PHE A 255 -9.32 12.58 9.93
N ASP A 256 -8.46 13.37 10.57
CA ASP A 256 -7.96 13.12 11.92
C ASP A 256 -9.10 13.14 12.95
N GLU A 257 -9.89 14.21 12.97
CA GLU A 257 -11.03 14.37 13.88
C GLU A 257 -12.05 13.24 13.71
N TYR A 258 -12.38 12.88 12.47
CA TYR A 258 -13.32 11.81 12.18
C TYR A 258 -12.82 10.47 12.70
N TRP A 259 -11.60 10.06 12.36
CA TRP A 259 -11.09 8.74 12.68
C TRP A 259 -10.74 8.56 14.15
N ILE A 260 -10.31 9.61 14.85
CA ILE A 260 -10.13 9.58 16.32
C ILE A 260 -11.46 9.30 17.02
N ASN A 261 -12.55 9.91 16.53
CA ASN A 261 -13.89 9.83 17.11
C ASN A 261 -14.78 8.74 16.51
N HIS A 262 -14.29 8.00 15.51
CA HIS A 262 -15.09 7.03 14.76
C HIS A 262 -15.75 6.00 15.70
N GLY A 263 -17.09 5.96 15.68
CA GLY A 263 -17.87 5.04 16.51
C GLY A 263 -17.73 5.27 18.02
N SER A 264 -17.27 6.45 18.46
CA SER A 264 -17.16 6.80 19.89
C SER A 264 -18.36 7.61 20.39
N ALA A 265 -19.13 8.21 19.48
CA ALA A 265 -20.29 9.05 19.80
C ALA A 265 -21.59 8.54 19.14
N THR A 266 -22.71 8.94 19.72
CA THR A 266 -24.07 8.65 19.28
C THR A 266 -24.83 9.96 19.20
N MET A 267 -25.64 10.14 18.15
CA MET A 267 -26.54 11.28 17.99
C MET A 267 -27.99 10.80 17.86
N VAL A 268 -28.96 11.67 18.13
CA VAL A 268 -30.37 11.36 17.88
C VAL A 268 -30.71 11.78 16.47
N LYS A 269 -31.18 10.84 15.64
CA LYS A 269 -31.64 11.07 14.27
C LYS A 269 -33.02 10.44 14.12
N ASP A 270 -34.00 11.23 13.68
CA ASP A 270 -35.40 10.80 13.57
C ASP A 270 -35.94 10.16 14.86
N GLY A 271 -35.59 10.74 16.02
CA GLY A 271 -35.99 10.25 17.34
C GLY A 271 -35.28 8.97 17.80
N LYS A 272 -34.31 8.44 17.04
CA LYS A 272 -33.57 7.22 17.37
C LYS A 272 -32.09 7.48 17.65
N PRO A 273 -31.51 6.88 18.71
CA PRO A 273 -30.07 6.89 18.92
C PRO A 273 -29.35 6.19 17.77
N THR A 274 -28.49 6.93 17.07
CA THR A 274 -27.72 6.47 15.90
C THR A 274 -26.24 6.68 16.17
N LYS A 275 -25.45 5.61 16.06
CA LYS A 275 -24.00 5.65 16.25
C LYS A 275 -23.34 6.39 15.08
N ILE A 276 -22.41 7.29 15.36
CA ILE A 276 -21.74 8.08 14.33
C ILE A 276 -20.62 7.23 13.69
N THR A 277 -20.90 6.73 12.48
CA THR A 277 -19.99 5.86 11.70
C THR A 277 -19.89 6.28 10.24
N THR A 278 -20.40 7.47 9.89
CA THR A 278 -20.27 8.06 8.55
C THR A 278 -19.73 9.47 8.67
N LEU A 279 -18.98 9.93 7.67
CA LEU A 279 -18.44 11.30 7.68
C LEU A 279 -19.55 12.34 7.67
N LYS A 280 -20.64 12.06 6.95
CA LYS A 280 -21.80 12.96 6.87
C LYS A 280 -22.46 13.16 8.24
N ASP A 281 -22.71 12.07 8.97
CA ASP A 281 -23.27 12.13 10.33
C ASP A 281 -22.30 12.81 11.30
N PHE A 282 -20.99 12.58 11.14
CA PHE A 282 -19.98 13.25 11.96
C PHE A 282 -19.96 14.77 11.76
N LEU A 283 -20.04 15.23 10.51
CA LEU A 283 -20.13 16.67 10.22
C LEU A 283 -21.44 17.26 10.72
N GLU A 284 -22.56 16.54 10.61
CA GLU A 284 -23.84 16.95 11.19
C GLU A 284 -23.73 17.12 12.71
N PHE A 285 -23.14 16.14 13.39
CA PHE A 285 -22.89 16.18 14.83
C PHE A 285 -21.97 17.32 15.26
N LYS A 286 -20.98 17.68 14.46
CA LYS A 286 -20.09 18.84 14.70
C LYS A 286 -20.72 20.18 14.29
N GLY A 287 -21.97 20.20 13.80
CA GLY A 287 -22.64 21.42 13.34
C GLY A 287 -22.05 22.00 12.05
N ARG A 288 -21.41 21.17 11.23
CA ARG A 288 -20.66 21.56 10.01
C ARG A 288 -21.26 20.98 8.73
N THR A 289 -22.58 21.05 8.61
CA THR A 289 -23.29 20.63 7.40
C THR A 289 -22.93 21.50 6.17
N ASP A 290 -22.39 22.70 6.39
CA ASP A 290 -21.79 23.57 5.36
C ASP A 290 -20.63 22.90 4.59
N LEU A 291 -20.03 21.85 5.16
CA LEU A 291 -18.93 21.13 4.55
C LEU A 291 -19.37 19.90 3.74
N TRP A 292 -20.66 19.58 3.68
CA TRP A 292 -21.13 18.38 2.97
C TRP A 292 -20.77 18.36 1.48
N ASP A 293 -20.78 19.51 0.81
CA ASP A 293 -20.44 19.61 -0.62
C ASP A 293 -18.94 19.39 -0.89
N LYS A 294 -18.11 19.42 0.16
CA LYS A 294 -16.68 19.09 0.07
C LYS A 294 -16.41 17.60 0.29
N ILE A 295 -17.40 16.80 0.70
CA ILE A 295 -17.25 15.34 0.72
C ILE A 295 -17.17 14.88 -0.74
N VAL A 296 -16.03 14.32 -1.14
CA VAL A 296 -15.92 13.73 -2.48
C VAL A 296 -16.80 12.49 -2.54
N SER A 297 -17.85 12.57 -3.34
CA SER A 297 -18.70 11.44 -3.69
C SER A 297 -18.34 10.99 -5.10
N LYS A 298 -18.47 9.69 -5.39
CA LYS A 298 -18.39 9.22 -6.78
C LYS A 298 -19.41 10.01 -7.58
N THR A 299 -18.93 10.79 -8.54
CA THR A 299 -19.81 11.30 -9.60
C THR A 299 -20.31 10.05 -10.28
N SER A 300 -21.55 9.66 -9.99
CA SER A 300 -22.25 8.79 -10.92
C SER A 300 -22.27 9.60 -12.21
N ASN A 301 -21.45 9.20 -13.18
CA ASN A 301 -21.67 9.60 -14.55
C ASN A 301 -23.08 9.12 -14.87
N LYS A 302 -24.08 9.98 -14.64
CA LYS A 302 -25.37 9.88 -15.28
C LYS A 302 -25.02 9.89 -16.75
N LYS A 303 -24.96 8.70 -17.36
CA LYS A 303 -25.12 8.57 -18.80
C LYS A 303 -26.41 9.31 -19.12
N THR A 304 -26.30 10.53 -19.63
CA THR A 304 -27.34 11.13 -20.45
C THR A 304 -27.64 10.09 -21.52
N LYS A 305 -28.81 9.46 -21.38
CA LYS A 305 -29.43 8.70 -22.44
C LYS A 305 -29.78 9.63 -23.59
#